data_AF-A0A7G2IU32-F1
#
_entry.id   AF-A0A7G2IU32-F1
#
_cell.length_a   1.000
_cell.length_b   1.000
_cell.length_c   1.000
_cell.angle_alpha   90.00
_cell.angle_beta   90.00
_cell.angle_gamma   90.00
#
_symmetry.space_group_name_H-M   'P 1'
#
loop_
_entity.id
_entity.type
_entity.pdbx_description
1 polymer ?
#
loop_
_entity_poly.entity_id
_entity_poly.type
_entity_poly.pdbx_seq_one_letter_code
_entity_poly.pdbx_strand_id
1 'polypeptide(L)'
;MHEALETFRWHQHATVDEETYHALHNEHRLIADVVCFPGCHINHLTPRTLDIDRVQSMMPECGIEPKILIEGPPRREVPILLRQTSFKALEEPVLFAGEMRGTHTARFGEIEQRGVALTPKGRALYDELLNKAGTGKDNLTHQLHLQEVFKAFPDSEFLLRQQGIAWFRYRLTPSGEAHRQAIRPDDDPQPLIERGWLVAQPITYEDFFTGERRRDFPVQSGE
;
A
#
# COMPACT_ATOMS: atom_id res chain seq x y z
N MET A 1 8.02 -25.14 8.05
CA MET A 1 6.95 -24.30 7.48
C MET A 1 5.62 -24.55 8.18
N HIS A 2 5.16 -25.81 8.34
CA HIS A 2 3.91 -26.13 9.02
C HIS A 2 3.78 -25.54 10.44
N GLU A 3 4.79 -25.72 11.31
CA GLU A 3 4.75 -25.17 12.68
C GLU A 3 4.62 -23.62 12.73
N ALA A 4 5.18 -22.91 11.74
CA ALA A 4 5.09 -21.45 11.69
C ALA A 4 3.68 -20.97 11.29
N LEU A 5 2.92 -21.78 10.53
CA LEU A 5 1.55 -21.43 10.14
C LEU A 5 0.60 -21.42 11.33
N GLU A 6 0.86 -22.25 12.35
CA GLU A 6 0.03 -22.31 13.56
C GLU A 6 0.09 -21.00 14.35
N THR A 7 1.21 -20.28 14.33
CA THR A 7 1.34 -18.97 14.99
C THR A 7 0.39 -17.90 14.40
N PHE A 8 0.08 -17.99 13.10
CA PHE A 8 -0.72 -16.98 12.37
C PHE A 8 -2.16 -17.45 12.09
N ARG A 9 -2.53 -18.65 12.54
CA ARG A 9 -3.86 -19.21 12.34
C ARG A 9 -4.88 -18.38 13.12
N TRP A 10 -6.05 -18.17 12.52
CA TRP A 10 -7.18 -17.59 13.24
C TRP A 10 -7.78 -18.61 14.21
N HIS A 11 -8.02 -18.16 15.43
CA HIS A 11 -8.69 -18.94 16.47
C HIS A 11 -9.95 -18.20 16.90
N GLN A 12 -11.12 -18.84 16.75
CA GLN A 12 -12.41 -18.24 17.13
C GLN A 12 -12.60 -18.14 18.65
N HIS A 13 -11.81 -18.86 19.45
CA HIS A 13 -11.93 -18.84 20.91
C HIS A 13 -11.05 -17.74 21.49
N ALA A 14 -11.67 -16.79 22.17
CA ALA A 14 -10.96 -15.78 22.94
C ALA A 14 -10.31 -16.40 24.19
N THR A 15 -9.23 -15.78 24.65
CA THR A 15 -8.49 -16.16 25.88
C THR A 15 -9.04 -15.48 27.14
N VAL A 16 -10.01 -14.60 26.98
CA VAL A 16 -10.67 -13.81 28.03
C VAL A 16 -12.19 -14.03 28.00
N ASP A 17 -12.89 -13.60 29.04
CA ASP A 17 -14.35 -13.55 29.06
C ASP A 17 -14.92 -12.37 28.23
N GLU A 18 -16.22 -12.40 27.95
CA GLU A 18 -16.93 -11.41 27.13
C GLU A 18 -16.84 -9.99 27.72
N GLU A 19 -16.94 -9.83 29.04
CA GLU A 19 -16.89 -8.53 29.72
C GLU A 19 -15.50 -7.89 29.55
N THR A 20 -14.45 -8.67 29.78
CA THR A 20 -13.06 -8.26 29.56
C THR A 20 -12.81 -7.90 28.10
N TYR A 21 -13.31 -8.71 27.16
CA TYR A 21 -13.18 -8.41 25.72
C TYR A 21 -13.82 -7.07 25.37
N HIS A 22 -15.06 -6.81 25.82
CA HIS A 22 -15.75 -5.56 25.55
C HIS A 22 -15.07 -4.35 26.19
N ALA A 23 -14.53 -4.48 27.41
CA ALA A 23 -13.75 -3.43 28.04
C ALA A 23 -12.54 -3.03 27.18
N LEU A 24 -11.75 -4.02 26.73
CA LEU A 24 -10.58 -3.76 25.87
C LEU A 24 -10.97 -3.23 24.49
N HIS A 25 -12.08 -3.72 23.94
CA HIS A 25 -12.59 -3.28 22.64
C HIS A 25 -13.05 -1.83 22.66
N ASN A 26 -13.71 -1.41 23.74
CA ASN A 26 -14.19 -0.04 23.94
C ASN A 26 -13.03 0.95 24.16
N GLU A 27 -11.93 0.51 24.76
CA GLU A 27 -10.69 1.31 24.82
C GLU A 27 -10.07 1.48 23.43
N HIS A 28 -9.79 0.36 22.74
CA HIS A 28 -9.35 0.40 21.35
C HIS A 28 -9.49 -0.98 20.70
N ARG A 29 -10.07 -1.03 19.50
CA ARG A 29 -10.27 -2.29 18.74
C ARG A 29 -8.99 -3.11 18.55
N LEU A 30 -7.87 -2.44 18.25
CA LEU A 30 -6.55 -3.07 18.13
C LEU A 30 -6.05 -3.71 19.44
N ILE A 31 -6.41 -3.17 20.60
CA ILE A 31 -6.02 -3.76 21.89
C ILE A 31 -6.74 -5.11 22.06
N ALA A 32 -8.05 -5.15 21.82
CA ALA A 32 -8.81 -6.39 21.88
C ALA A 32 -8.30 -7.43 20.86
N ASP A 33 -8.02 -7.00 19.62
CA ASP A 33 -7.50 -7.86 18.54
C ASP A 33 -6.16 -8.54 18.90
N VAL A 34 -5.30 -7.85 19.65
CA VAL A 34 -3.98 -8.36 20.06
C VAL A 34 -4.03 -9.17 21.36
N VAL A 35 -4.80 -8.72 22.35
CA VAL A 35 -4.75 -9.27 23.72
C VAL A 35 -5.70 -10.45 23.90
N CYS A 36 -6.85 -10.44 23.24
CA CYS A 36 -7.94 -11.38 23.52
C CYS A 36 -7.81 -12.72 22.78
N PHE A 37 -6.78 -12.92 21.96
CA PHE A 37 -6.62 -14.12 21.13
C PHE A 37 -5.30 -14.85 21.41
N PRO A 38 -5.23 -16.18 21.16
CA PRO A 38 -4.04 -16.98 21.48
C PRO A 38 -2.76 -16.61 20.71
N GLY A 39 -2.86 -15.86 19.61
CA GLY A 39 -1.72 -15.57 18.73
C GLY A 39 -1.95 -14.40 17.80
N CYS A 40 -0.91 -14.06 17.04
CA CYS A 40 -0.91 -12.96 16.07
C CYS A 40 -1.48 -13.41 14.73
N HIS A 41 -2.78 -13.63 14.69
CA HIS A 41 -3.48 -14.03 13.47
C HIS A 41 -3.24 -13.03 12.32
N ILE A 42 -3.36 -13.51 11.08
CA ILE A 42 -3.23 -12.67 9.88
C ILE A 42 -4.31 -11.57 9.91
N ASN A 43 -3.89 -10.31 9.94
CA ASN A 43 -4.82 -9.18 9.84
C ASN A 43 -5.34 -9.00 8.40
N HIS A 44 -4.44 -9.09 7.41
CA HIS A 44 -4.73 -9.11 5.97
C HIS A 44 -3.56 -9.72 5.20
N LEU A 45 -3.83 -10.22 3.99
CA LEU A 45 -2.83 -10.54 2.97
C LEU A 45 -3.13 -9.70 1.73
N THR A 46 -2.19 -8.85 1.35
CA THR A 46 -2.37 -7.87 0.28
C THR A 46 -1.75 -8.38 -1.03
N PRO A 47 -2.54 -8.74 -2.06
CA PRO A 47 -1.99 -9.06 -3.37
C PRO A 47 -1.58 -7.79 -4.12
N ARG A 48 -0.66 -7.93 -5.07
CA ARG A 48 -0.21 -6.86 -5.96
C ARG A 48 -1.04 -6.82 -7.25
N THR A 49 -1.53 -5.64 -7.63
CA THR A 49 -2.12 -5.35 -8.95
C THR A 49 -1.26 -4.40 -9.77
N LEU A 50 -1.45 -4.41 -11.09
CA LEU A 50 -0.86 -3.44 -12.01
C LEU A 50 -1.72 -2.17 -12.19
N ASP A 51 -3.04 -2.28 -12.01
CA ASP A 51 -3.98 -1.16 -12.09
C ASP A 51 -5.00 -1.26 -10.95
N ILE A 52 -4.78 -0.49 -9.89
CA ILE A 52 -5.65 -0.45 -8.71
C ILE A 52 -7.00 0.21 -9.01
N ASP A 53 -7.05 1.18 -9.93
CA ASP A 53 -8.30 1.84 -10.29
C ASP A 53 -9.22 0.83 -11.01
N ARG A 54 -8.65 0.02 -11.91
CA ARG A 54 -9.39 -1.05 -12.57
C ARG A 54 -9.88 -2.09 -11.58
N VAL A 55 -9.03 -2.55 -10.67
CA VAL A 55 -9.43 -3.53 -9.63
C VAL A 55 -10.54 -2.96 -8.74
N GLN A 56 -10.41 -1.72 -8.26
CA GLN A 56 -11.43 -1.08 -7.43
C GLN A 56 -12.77 -0.98 -8.16
N SER A 57 -12.78 -0.67 -9.46
CA SER A 57 -14.02 -0.63 -10.26
C SER A 57 -14.71 -1.99 -10.44
N MET A 58 -13.94 -3.08 -10.40
CA MET A 58 -14.44 -4.45 -10.60
C MET A 58 -14.86 -5.13 -9.28
N MET A 59 -14.37 -4.64 -8.14
CA MET A 59 -14.67 -5.24 -6.83
C MET A 59 -16.18 -5.41 -6.56
N PRO A 60 -17.05 -4.41 -6.83
CA PRO A 60 -18.50 -4.57 -6.62
C PRO A 60 -19.13 -5.68 -7.48
N GLU A 61 -18.62 -5.89 -8.70
CA GLU A 61 -19.07 -6.98 -9.59
C GLU A 61 -18.75 -8.38 -9.01
N CYS A 62 -17.77 -8.45 -8.11
CA CYS A 62 -17.37 -9.65 -7.39
C CYS A 62 -17.91 -9.71 -5.95
N GLY A 63 -18.84 -8.83 -5.56
CA GLY A 63 -19.41 -8.78 -4.21
C GLY A 63 -18.47 -8.21 -3.14
N ILE A 64 -17.42 -7.49 -3.54
CA ILE A 64 -16.50 -6.80 -2.64
C ILE A 64 -16.84 -5.31 -2.64
N GLU A 65 -17.08 -4.74 -1.46
CA GLU A 65 -17.32 -3.30 -1.31
C GLU A 65 -16.02 -2.61 -0.85
N PRO A 66 -15.27 -1.96 -1.76
CA PRO A 66 -14.06 -1.25 -1.38
C PRO A 66 -14.35 0.09 -0.72
N LYS A 67 -13.42 0.53 0.12
CA LYS A 67 -13.35 1.95 0.45
C LYS A 67 -13.19 2.75 -0.84
N ILE A 68 -13.90 3.88 -0.90
CA ILE A 68 -13.80 4.79 -2.04
C ILE A 68 -12.40 5.43 -2.09
N LEU A 69 -11.78 5.65 -0.92
CA LEU A 69 -10.45 6.26 -0.82
C LEU A 69 -9.34 5.26 -1.22
N ILE A 70 -8.50 5.69 -2.17
CA ILE A 70 -7.20 5.09 -2.45
C ILE A 70 -6.13 5.94 -1.75
N GLU A 71 -5.34 5.30 -0.91
CA GLU A 71 -4.19 5.91 -0.25
C GLU A 71 -2.97 5.92 -1.17
N GLY A 72 -2.09 6.90 -0.97
CA GLY A 72 -0.87 7.10 -1.75
C GLY A 72 -0.98 8.25 -2.76
N PRO A 73 -0.08 8.30 -3.77
CA PRO A 73 -0.16 9.30 -4.83
C PRO A 73 -1.41 9.07 -5.70
N PRO A 74 -1.81 10.09 -6.49
CA PRO A 74 -2.87 9.90 -7.48
C PRO A 74 -2.41 8.96 -8.62
N ARG A 75 -3.30 8.67 -9.56
CA ARG A 75 -2.96 7.95 -10.79
C ARG A 75 -1.88 8.72 -11.57
N ARG A 76 -0.91 7.98 -12.12
CA ARG A 76 0.29 8.48 -12.81
C ARG A 76 0.70 7.54 -13.94
N GLU A 77 1.37 8.07 -14.95
CA GLU A 77 1.98 7.28 -16.02
C GLU A 77 3.19 6.49 -15.50
N VAL A 78 3.97 7.08 -14.58
CA VAL A 78 5.02 6.38 -13.85
C VAL A 78 4.63 6.33 -12.37
N PRO A 79 4.02 5.21 -11.90
CA PRO A 79 3.64 5.05 -10.50
C PRO A 79 4.86 5.19 -9.58
N ILE A 80 4.69 5.88 -8.45
CA ILE A 80 5.71 6.07 -7.41
C ILE A 80 5.22 5.47 -6.10
N LEU A 81 6.14 4.99 -5.25
CA LEU A 81 5.83 4.34 -3.98
C LEU A 81 4.78 3.24 -4.16
N LEU A 82 3.64 3.32 -3.46
CA LEU A 82 2.52 2.41 -3.65
C LEU A 82 1.18 3.15 -3.60
N ARG A 83 0.14 2.56 -4.18
CA ARG A 83 -1.25 2.95 -3.98
C ARG A 83 -1.99 1.77 -3.35
N GLN A 84 -2.85 2.01 -2.38
CA GLN A 84 -3.57 0.93 -1.68
C GLN A 84 -5.00 1.31 -1.32
N THR A 85 -5.89 0.32 -1.21
CA THR A 85 -7.22 0.49 -0.63
C THR A 85 -7.65 -0.77 0.12
N SER A 86 -8.57 -0.61 1.06
CA SER A 86 -9.09 -1.70 1.90
C SER A 86 -10.58 -1.92 1.66
N PHE A 87 -11.07 -3.12 2.00
CA PHE A 87 -12.46 -3.52 1.87
C PHE A 87 -12.85 -4.44 3.02
N LYS A 88 -14.15 -4.51 3.33
CA LYS A 88 -14.66 -5.48 4.31
C LYS A 88 -14.63 -6.87 3.66
N ALA A 89 -13.91 -7.83 4.26
CA ALA A 89 -13.76 -9.17 3.68
C ALA A 89 -14.69 -10.21 4.33
N LEU A 90 -14.65 -10.34 5.65
CA LEU A 90 -15.43 -11.37 6.36
C LEU A 90 -15.76 -10.92 7.79
N GLU A 91 -16.95 -11.27 8.29
CA GLU A 91 -17.25 -11.22 9.73
C GLU A 91 -17.02 -12.60 10.34
N GLU A 92 -16.21 -12.68 11.40
CA GLU A 92 -15.90 -13.93 12.09
C GLU A 92 -16.58 -13.96 13.47
N PRO A 93 -17.25 -15.07 13.82
CA PRO A 93 -17.80 -15.23 15.16
C PRO A 93 -16.64 -15.41 16.16
N VAL A 94 -16.83 -14.87 17.37
CA VAL A 94 -15.91 -15.08 18.49
C VAL A 94 -16.64 -15.75 19.64
N LEU A 95 -15.97 -16.74 20.22
CA LEU A 95 -16.48 -17.61 21.26
C LEU A 95 -15.79 -17.29 22.58
N PHE A 96 -16.59 -17.07 23.61
CA PHE A 96 -16.13 -16.87 24.99
C PHE A 96 -16.54 -18.09 25.80
N ALA A 97 -15.58 -18.72 26.49
CA ALA A 97 -15.80 -19.78 27.47
C ALA A 97 -16.89 -20.85 27.14
N GLY A 98 -17.03 -21.24 25.87
CA GLY A 98 -17.93 -22.32 25.43
C GLY A 98 -19.39 -21.92 25.14
N GLU A 99 -19.79 -20.65 25.29
CA GLU A 99 -21.10 -20.16 24.87
C GLU A 99 -21.00 -19.27 23.62
N MET A 100 -21.95 -19.43 22.68
CA MET A 100 -22.06 -18.55 21.51
C MET A 100 -22.78 -17.26 21.89
N ARG A 101 -22.04 -16.20 22.24
CA ARG A 101 -22.55 -14.82 22.24
C ARG A 101 -21.42 -13.84 21.88
N GLY A 102 -21.46 -13.31 20.65
CA GLY A 102 -20.54 -12.28 20.17
C GLY A 102 -20.23 -12.39 18.68
N THR A 103 -20.19 -11.24 17.98
CA THR A 103 -19.54 -11.12 16.67
C THR A 103 -18.31 -10.24 16.83
N HIS A 104 -17.15 -10.70 16.35
CA HIS A 104 -15.96 -9.85 16.28
C HIS A 104 -15.97 -9.08 14.97
N THR A 105 -15.39 -7.89 15.01
CA THR A 105 -15.39 -7.00 13.88
C THR A 105 -14.65 -7.59 12.68
N ALA A 106 -15.15 -7.24 11.50
CA ALA A 106 -14.75 -7.78 10.23
C ALA A 106 -13.23 -7.79 10.00
N ARG A 107 -12.73 -8.91 9.46
CA ARG A 107 -11.45 -8.94 8.76
C ARG A 107 -11.55 -8.05 7.54
N PHE A 108 -10.51 -7.24 7.34
CA PHE A 108 -10.40 -6.40 6.16
C PHE A 108 -9.48 -7.06 5.15
N GLY A 109 -9.85 -6.97 3.89
CA GLY A 109 -8.94 -7.22 2.79
C GLY A 109 -8.28 -5.92 2.37
N GLU A 110 -7.13 -6.04 1.71
CA GLU A 110 -6.40 -4.93 1.14
C GLU A 110 -5.90 -5.31 -0.26
N ILE A 111 -5.73 -4.33 -1.13
CA ILE A 111 -5.10 -4.47 -2.45
C ILE A 111 -4.08 -3.34 -2.63
N GLU A 112 -2.94 -3.64 -3.26
CA GLU A 112 -1.90 -2.64 -3.52
C GLU A 112 -1.38 -2.65 -4.96
N GLN A 113 -0.99 -1.48 -5.44
CA GLN A 113 -0.22 -1.28 -6.67
C GLN A 113 1.12 -0.65 -6.31
N ARG A 114 2.23 -1.34 -6.64
CA ARG A 114 3.60 -0.88 -6.35
C ARG A 114 4.25 -0.24 -7.57
N GLY A 115 4.72 1.00 -7.38
CA GLY A 115 5.48 1.80 -8.34
C GLY A 115 6.98 1.82 -8.04
N VAL A 116 7.67 2.86 -8.52
CA VAL A 116 9.12 3.02 -8.33
C VAL A 116 9.47 3.55 -6.93
N ALA A 117 10.57 3.04 -6.38
CA ALA A 117 11.17 3.51 -5.15
C ALA A 117 11.78 4.91 -5.32
N LEU A 118 11.53 5.80 -4.36
CA LEU A 118 12.02 7.17 -4.39
C LEU A 118 13.37 7.30 -3.66
N THR A 119 14.18 8.25 -4.11
CA THR A 119 15.35 8.73 -3.35
C THR A 119 14.88 9.60 -2.17
N PRO A 120 15.76 9.97 -1.22
CA PRO A 120 15.39 10.94 -0.18
C PRO A 120 14.85 12.26 -0.75
N LYS A 121 15.43 12.74 -1.87
CA LYS A 121 14.94 13.92 -2.59
C LYS A 121 13.52 13.72 -3.14
N GLY A 122 13.27 12.58 -3.77
CA GLY A 122 11.93 12.25 -4.28
C GLY A 122 10.90 12.08 -3.17
N ARG A 123 11.28 11.47 -2.04
CA ARG A 123 10.41 11.33 -0.87
C ARG A 123 10.07 12.68 -0.26
N ALA A 124 11.05 13.59 -0.13
CA ALA A 124 10.79 14.94 0.36
C ALA A 124 9.79 15.71 -0.53
N LEU A 125 9.93 15.62 -1.86
CA LEU A 125 8.98 16.22 -2.79
C LEU A 125 7.59 15.57 -2.67
N TYR A 126 7.53 14.24 -2.54
CA TYR A 126 6.27 13.53 -2.32
C TYR A 126 5.56 14.02 -1.04
N ASP A 127 6.30 14.10 0.07
CA ASP A 127 5.73 14.52 1.36
C ASP A 127 5.29 16.00 1.32
N GLU A 128 6.05 16.87 0.67
CA GLU A 128 5.68 18.28 0.45
C GLU A 128 4.35 18.40 -0.31
N LEU A 129 4.23 17.71 -1.45
CA LEU A 129 3.02 17.74 -2.28
C LEU A 129 1.82 17.09 -1.59
N LEU A 130 2.06 16.01 -0.84
CA LEU A 130 1.00 15.38 -0.05
C LEU A 130 0.48 16.33 1.04
N ASN A 131 1.39 17.00 1.75
CA ASN A 131 1.02 18.00 2.76
C ASN A 131 0.27 19.19 2.15
N LYS A 132 0.70 19.64 0.96
CA LYS A 132 0.03 20.71 0.21
C LYS A 132 -1.38 20.34 -0.23
N ALA A 133 -1.61 19.08 -0.60
CA ALA A 133 -2.94 18.57 -0.95
C ALA A 133 -3.87 18.45 0.28
N GLY A 134 -3.30 18.37 1.49
CA GLY A 134 -4.04 18.32 2.75
C GLY A 134 -4.99 17.12 2.86
N THR A 135 -6.02 17.25 3.68
CA THR A 135 -7.11 16.27 3.79
C THR A 135 -8.39 16.85 3.19
N GLY A 136 -9.00 16.14 2.25
CA GLY A 136 -10.30 16.55 1.70
C GLY A 136 -11.47 16.06 2.55
N LYS A 137 -12.60 16.77 2.48
CA LYS A 137 -13.85 16.39 3.17
C LYS A 137 -14.63 15.32 2.41
N ASP A 138 -14.52 15.32 1.08
CA ASP A 138 -15.11 14.33 0.17
C ASP A 138 -14.03 13.70 -0.71
N ASN A 139 -14.23 12.43 -1.07
CA ASN A 139 -13.20 11.66 -1.76
C ASN A 139 -12.94 12.15 -3.19
N LEU A 140 -13.98 12.52 -3.94
CA LEU A 140 -13.83 12.94 -5.33
C LEU A 140 -13.05 14.25 -5.46
N THR A 141 -13.43 15.27 -4.70
CA THR A 141 -12.73 16.56 -4.69
C THR A 141 -11.32 16.43 -4.14
N HIS A 142 -11.11 15.57 -3.13
CA HIS A 142 -9.77 15.28 -2.63
C HIS A 142 -8.88 14.67 -3.71
N GLN A 143 -9.35 13.67 -4.45
CA GLN A 143 -8.58 13.01 -5.50
C GLN A 143 -8.28 13.95 -6.67
N LEU A 144 -9.24 14.77 -7.09
CA LEU A 144 -9.02 15.79 -8.13
C LEU A 144 -7.98 16.83 -7.68
N HIS A 145 -8.07 17.30 -6.43
CA HIS A 145 -7.09 18.23 -5.88
C HIS A 145 -5.71 17.59 -5.75
N LEU A 146 -5.64 16.35 -5.29
CA LEU A 146 -4.41 15.58 -5.18
C LEU A 146 -3.75 15.41 -6.55
N GLN A 147 -4.52 15.09 -7.60
CA GLN A 147 -4.05 15.05 -8.99
C GLN A 147 -3.45 16.38 -9.43
N GLU A 148 -4.14 17.50 -9.17
CA GLU A 148 -3.67 18.83 -9.55
C GLU A 148 -2.34 19.18 -8.86
N VAL A 149 -2.24 18.95 -7.55
CA VAL A 149 -1.03 19.23 -6.77
C VAL A 149 0.15 18.37 -7.25
N PHE A 150 -0.10 17.09 -7.57
CA PHE A 150 0.93 16.16 -8.03
C PHE A 150 1.39 16.36 -9.47
N LYS A 151 0.81 17.30 -10.24
CA LYS A 151 1.40 17.74 -11.52
C LYS A 151 2.80 18.32 -11.36
N ALA A 152 3.13 18.82 -10.17
CA ALA A 152 4.48 19.27 -9.83
C ALA A 152 5.49 18.13 -9.68
N PHE A 153 5.04 16.88 -9.55
CA PHE A 153 5.91 15.71 -9.50
C PHE A 153 6.15 15.17 -10.93
N PRO A 154 7.41 15.05 -11.41
CA PRO A 154 7.69 14.64 -12.79
C PRO A 154 7.14 13.24 -13.12
N ASP A 155 6.41 13.10 -14.24
CA ASP A 155 5.72 11.85 -14.61
C ASP A 155 6.33 11.15 -15.83
N SER A 156 7.65 11.16 -15.94
CA SER A 156 8.39 10.39 -16.94
C SER A 156 9.65 9.79 -16.34
N GLU A 157 10.00 8.56 -16.73
CA GLU A 157 11.20 7.89 -16.23
C GLU A 157 12.47 8.69 -16.52
N PHE A 158 12.49 9.40 -17.65
CA PHE A 158 13.58 10.32 -18.01
C PHE A 158 13.76 11.43 -16.97
N LEU A 159 12.70 12.18 -16.64
CA LEU A 159 12.80 13.30 -15.69
C LEU A 159 13.08 12.79 -14.28
N LEU A 160 12.48 11.67 -13.89
CA LEU A 160 12.73 11.06 -12.58
C LEU A 160 14.19 10.66 -12.39
N ARG A 161 14.81 10.09 -13.44
CA ARG A 161 16.24 9.77 -13.46
C ARG A 161 17.10 11.03 -13.46
N GLN A 162 16.85 11.94 -14.41
CA GLN A 162 17.66 13.14 -14.61
C GLN A 162 17.69 14.02 -13.35
N GLN A 163 16.58 14.09 -12.63
CA GLN A 163 16.46 14.89 -11.41
C GLN A 163 16.86 14.14 -10.13
N GLY A 164 17.25 12.86 -10.23
CA GLY A 164 17.63 12.03 -9.08
C GLY A 164 16.49 11.80 -8.10
N ILE A 165 15.25 11.67 -8.59
CA ILE A 165 14.03 11.55 -7.78
C ILE A 165 13.70 10.10 -7.44
N ALA A 166 14.00 9.17 -8.34
CA ALA A 166 13.70 7.75 -8.17
C ALA A 166 14.93 6.86 -8.41
N TRP A 167 14.90 5.66 -7.86
CA TRP A 167 15.96 4.67 -8.03
C TRP A 167 15.76 3.87 -9.31
N PHE A 168 16.83 3.73 -10.09
CA PHE A 168 16.87 2.94 -11.31
C PHE A 168 18.00 1.93 -11.25
N ARG A 169 17.74 0.72 -11.76
CA ARG A 169 18.74 -0.30 -12.02
C ARG A 169 19.18 -0.20 -13.47
N TYR A 170 20.45 0.07 -13.70
CA TYR A 170 21.03 0.11 -15.05
C TYR A 170 21.55 -1.26 -15.44
N ARG A 171 21.31 -1.66 -16.69
CA ARG A 171 21.84 -2.89 -17.27
C ARG A 171 22.33 -2.61 -18.68
N LEU A 172 23.41 -3.28 -19.08
CA LEU A 172 23.84 -3.31 -20.47
C LEU A 172 22.82 -4.10 -21.30
N THR A 173 22.49 -3.59 -22.47
CA THR A 173 21.80 -4.35 -23.51
C THR A 173 22.82 -5.23 -24.24
N PRO A 174 22.39 -6.20 -25.07
CA PRO A 174 23.32 -6.92 -25.95
C PRO A 174 24.15 -6.00 -26.85
N SER A 175 23.60 -4.87 -27.30
CA SER A 175 24.33 -3.86 -28.06
C SER A 175 25.38 -3.14 -27.20
N GLY A 176 25.03 -2.77 -25.97
CA GLY A 176 25.97 -2.17 -25.02
C GLY A 176 27.10 -3.10 -24.62
N GLU A 177 26.82 -4.40 -24.52
CA GLU A 177 27.81 -5.43 -24.25
C GLU A 177 28.94 -5.44 -25.31
N ALA A 178 28.55 -5.40 -26.59
CA ALA A 178 29.50 -5.33 -27.71
C ALA A 178 30.34 -4.05 -27.71
N HIS A 179 29.84 -2.97 -27.10
CA HIS A 179 30.52 -1.69 -26.99
C HIS A 179 31.05 -1.41 -25.58
N ARG A 180 31.18 -2.42 -24.71
CA ARG A 180 31.56 -2.23 -23.29
C ARG A 180 32.85 -1.43 -23.13
N GLN A 181 33.84 -1.64 -24.00
CA GLN A 181 35.14 -0.94 -23.92
C GLN A 181 35.02 0.58 -24.16
N ALA A 182 33.94 1.02 -24.81
CA ALA A 182 33.64 2.42 -25.07
C ALA A 182 32.88 3.11 -23.92
N ILE A 183 32.43 2.36 -22.91
CA ILE A 183 31.70 2.87 -21.75
C ILE A 183 32.70 3.10 -20.60
N ARG A 184 32.73 4.31 -20.05
CA ARG A 184 33.57 4.70 -18.92
C ARG A 184 32.75 4.80 -17.62
N PRO A 185 33.39 4.60 -16.44
CA PRO A 185 32.67 4.61 -15.15
C PRO A 185 31.88 5.89 -14.85
N ASP A 186 32.33 7.04 -15.34
CA ASP A 186 31.72 8.36 -15.08
C ASP A 186 30.91 8.90 -16.27
N ASP A 187 30.62 8.07 -17.28
CA ASP A 187 29.79 8.47 -18.40
C ASP A 187 28.37 8.81 -17.93
N ASP A 188 27.79 9.88 -18.50
CA ASP A 188 26.36 10.13 -18.36
C ASP A 188 25.58 8.94 -18.94
N PRO A 189 24.71 8.28 -18.17
CA PRO A 189 23.92 7.16 -18.67
C PRO A 189 22.92 7.57 -19.75
N GLN A 190 22.54 8.86 -19.85
CA GLN A 190 21.50 9.29 -20.77
C GLN A 190 21.84 9.06 -22.27
N PRO A 191 22.99 9.52 -22.80
CA PRO A 191 23.42 9.19 -24.16
C PRO A 191 23.54 7.69 -24.42
N LEU A 192 23.93 6.91 -23.40
CA LEU A 192 24.07 5.45 -23.51
C LEU A 192 22.70 4.76 -23.61
N ILE A 193 21.69 5.29 -22.95
CA ILE A 193 20.30 4.84 -23.07
C ILE A 193 19.74 5.19 -24.45
N GLU A 194 19.97 6.41 -24.95
CA GLU A 194 19.51 6.85 -26.27
C GLU A 194 20.13 6.03 -27.41
N ARG A 195 21.39 5.61 -27.27
CA ARG A 195 22.07 4.69 -28.19
C ARG A 195 21.56 3.24 -28.07
N GLY A 196 20.74 2.94 -27.07
CA GLY A 196 20.28 1.59 -26.75
C GLY A 196 21.36 0.68 -26.17
N TRP A 197 22.43 1.24 -25.60
CA TRP A 197 23.51 0.48 -24.96
C TRP A 197 23.20 0.16 -23.50
N LEU A 198 22.49 1.07 -22.82
CA LEU A 198 21.97 0.86 -21.48
C LEU A 198 20.45 0.83 -21.49
N VAL A 199 19.88 0.08 -20.55
CA VAL A 199 18.48 0.21 -20.13
C VAL A 199 18.45 0.61 -18.66
N ALA A 200 17.65 1.62 -18.34
CA ALA A 200 17.35 2.02 -16.97
C ALA A 200 15.99 1.44 -16.59
N GLN A 201 15.96 0.52 -15.63
CA GLN A 201 14.72 -0.10 -15.15
C GLN A 201 14.36 0.49 -13.78
N PRO A 202 13.15 1.02 -13.57
CA PRO A 202 12.74 1.53 -12.26
C PRO A 202 12.82 0.41 -11.21
N ILE A 203 13.39 0.71 -10.04
CA ILE A 203 13.43 -0.23 -8.92
C ILE A 203 12.07 -0.17 -8.22
N THR A 204 11.34 -1.29 -8.15
CA THR A 204 10.07 -1.37 -7.43
C THR A 204 10.22 -0.96 -5.97
N TYR A 205 9.25 -0.23 -5.45
CA TYR A 205 9.14 0.07 -4.03
C TYR A 205 8.65 -1.16 -3.25
N GLU A 206 9.50 -1.71 -2.40
CA GLU A 206 9.21 -2.92 -1.61
C GLU A 206 8.81 -2.63 -0.15
N ASP A 207 8.80 -1.36 0.26
CA ASP A 207 8.44 -0.95 1.62
C ASP A 207 6.97 -0.51 1.72
N PHE A 208 6.61 0.11 2.84
CA PHE A 208 5.26 0.59 3.17
C PHE A 208 5.27 2.08 3.53
N PHE A 209 4.10 2.73 3.45
CA PHE A 209 3.96 4.08 4.00
C PHE A 209 4.19 4.08 5.51
N THR A 210 5.07 4.97 5.98
CA THR A 210 5.34 5.20 7.40
C THR A 210 4.68 6.50 7.84
N GLY A 211 3.65 6.43 8.69
CA GLY A 211 2.98 7.59 9.30
C GLY A 211 1.48 7.76 8.97
N GLU A 212 0.68 7.95 10.02
CA GLU A 212 -0.73 8.39 10.11
C GLU A 212 -1.60 8.34 8.85
N ARG A 213 -1.91 7.15 8.32
CA ARG A 213 -3.16 6.93 7.57
C ARG A 213 -3.88 5.60 7.82
N ARG A 214 -3.40 4.80 8.78
CA ARG A 214 -4.29 3.85 9.48
C ARG A 214 -5.22 4.64 10.40
N ARG A 215 -6.13 5.43 9.84
CA ARG A 215 -7.28 5.92 10.61
C ARG A 215 -8.08 4.67 10.95
N ASP A 216 -8.17 4.40 12.24
CA ASP A 216 -9.12 3.45 12.79
C ASP A 216 -10.47 3.61 12.11
N PHE A 217 -11.01 2.49 11.66
CA PHE A 217 -12.26 2.41 10.94
C PHE A 217 -13.40 2.83 11.88
N PRO A 218 -14.06 4.00 11.71
CA PRO A 218 -15.32 4.23 12.36
C PRO A 218 -16.36 3.42 11.58
N VAL A 219 -16.93 2.40 12.20
CA VAL A 219 -18.19 1.83 11.72
C VAL A 219 -19.26 2.86 12.08
N GLN A 220 -19.99 3.36 11.09
CA GLN A 220 -21.28 3.99 11.37
C GLN A 220 -22.13 2.96 12.10
N SER A 221 -22.41 3.20 13.37
CA SER A 221 -23.49 2.53 14.09
C SER A 221 -24.78 2.85 13.34
N GLY A 222 -25.27 1.89 12.55
CA GLY A 222 -26.66 1.92 12.10
C GLY A 222 -27.54 1.74 13.33
N GLU A 223 -28.47 2.67 13.52
CA GLU A 223 -29.62 2.52 14.41
C GLU A 223 -30.47 1.29 14.04
#